data_AF-A0A7C6GAV5-F1
#
_entry.id   AF-A0A7C6GAV5-F1
#
_cell.length_a   1.000
_cell.length_b   1.000
_cell.length_c   1.000
_cell.angle_alpha   90.00
_cell.angle_beta   90.00
_cell.angle_gamma   90.00
#
_symmetry.space_group_name_H-M   'P 1'
#
loop_
_entity.id
_entity.type
_entity.pdbx_description
1 polymer ?
#
loop_
_entity_poly.entity_id
_entity_poly.type
_entity_poly.pdbx_seq_one_letter_code
_entity_poly.pdbx_strand_id
1 'polypeptide(L)' 'MELKGKIALITGATRGIGECIALRLASMGMRLVITGRDLDKLEKLKVSK' A
#
# COMPACT_ATOMS: atom_id res chain seq x y z
N MET A 1 -5.81 -2.36 -18.43
CA MET A 1 -4.70 -3.18 -17.89
C MET A 1 -5.23 -4.00 -16.72
N GLU A 2 -4.93 -5.30 -16.67
CA GLU A 2 -5.23 -6.12 -15.49
C GLU A 2 -4.12 -5.92 -14.45
N LEU A 3 -4.50 -5.46 -13.25
CA LEU A 3 -3.57 -5.15 -12.17
C LEU A 3 -3.48 -6.24 -11.10
N LYS A 4 -4.47 -7.14 -11.04
CA LYS A 4 -4.55 -8.22 -10.06
C LYS A 4 -3.28 -9.07 -10.07
N GLY A 5 -2.75 -9.40 -8.89
CA GLY A 5 -1.56 -10.23 -8.71
C GLY A 5 -0.21 -9.53 -8.97
N LYS A 6 -0.21 -8.34 -9.58
CA LYS A 6 1.02 -7.55 -9.78
C LYS A 6 1.51 -6.94 -8.45
N ILE A 7 2.78 -6.56 -8.42
CA ILE A 7 3.43 -5.93 -7.27
C ILE A 7 3.56 -4.42 -7.51
N ALA A 8 3.24 -3.59 -6.51
CA ALA A 8 3.51 -2.16 -6.50
C ALA A 8 4.39 -1.76 -5.30
N LEU A 9 5.44 -0.96 -5.56
CA LEU A 9 6.24 -0.29 -4.55
C LEU A 9 5.71 1.13 -4.35
N ILE A 10 5.36 1.50 -3.12
CA ILE A 10 4.80 2.80 -2.77
C ILE A 10 5.65 3.43 -1.67
N THR A 11 6.26 4.57 -1.96
CA THR A 11 7.00 5.36 -0.99
C THR A 11 6.09 6.38 -0.31
N GLY A 12 6.39 6.74 0.95
CA GLY A 12 5.57 7.69 1.69
C GLY A 12 4.14 7.20 1.95
N ALA A 13 3.93 5.88 2.02
CA ALA A 13 2.61 5.26 2.07
C ALA A 13 1.82 5.54 3.37
N THR A 14 2.48 6.04 4.41
CA THR A 14 1.90 6.20 5.76
C THR A 14 0.90 7.34 5.95
N ARG A 15 0.65 8.18 4.91
CA ARG A 15 -0.30 9.30 4.99
C ARG A 15 -0.69 9.84 3.62
N GLY A 16 -1.82 10.56 3.57
CA GLY A 16 -2.20 11.41 2.45
C GLY A 16 -2.34 10.61 1.15
N ILE A 17 -1.73 11.11 0.06
CA ILE A 17 -1.84 10.48 -1.26
C ILE A 17 -1.27 9.05 -1.27
N GLY A 18 -0.13 8.83 -0.62
CA GLY A 18 0.52 7.50 -0.59
C GLY A 18 -0.37 6.44 0.07
N GLU A 19 -1.07 6.82 1.13
CA GLU A 19 -2.02 5.95 1.85
C GLU A 19 -3.23 5.63 0.96
N CYS A 20 -3.84 6.65 0.35
CA CYS A 20 -4.98 6.47 -0.56
C CYS A 20 -4.62 5.56 -1.75
N ILE A 21 -3.42 5.73 -2.32
CA ILE A 21 -2.93 4.88 -3.42
C ILE A 21 -2.74 3.45 -2.94
N ALA A 22 -2.10 3.23 -1.79
CA ALA A 22 -1.90 1.89 -1.23
C ALA A 22 -3.23 1.17 -1.04
N LEU A 23 -4.21 1.80 -0.38
CA LEU A 23 -5.52 1.21 -0.17
C LEU A 23 -6.25 0.89 -1.48
N ARG A 24 -6.17 1.79 -2.47
CA ARG A 24 -6.82 1.59 -3.77
C ARG A 24 -6.16 0.47 -4.59
N LEU A 25 -4.84 0.36 -4.59
CA LEU A 25 -4.15 -0.71 -5.32
C LEU A 25 -4.36 -2.07 -4.63
N ALA A 26 -4.39 -2.10 -3.29
CA ALA A 26 -4.76 -3.29 -2.54
C ALA A 26 -6.17 -3.78 -2.90
N SER A 27 -7.16 -2.89 -2.98
CA SER A 27 -8.54 -3.27 -3.32
C SER A 27 -8.70 -3.77 -4.77
N MET A 28 -7.75 -3.45 -5.65
CA MET A 28 -7.64 -4.02 -7.00
C MET A 28 -6.96 -5.40 -7.03
N GLY A 29 -6.57 -5.95 -5.87
CA GLY A 29 -5.93 -7.27 -5.76
C GLY A 29 -4.44 -7.27 -6.08
N MET A 30 -3.77 -6.11 -5.95
CA MET A 30 -2.31 -6.04 -6.06
C MET A 30 -1.63 -6.45 -4.75
N ARG A 31 -0.41 -6.96 -4.86
CA ARG A 31 0.51 -7.11 -3.73
C ARG A 31 1.31 -5.83 -3.56
N LEU A 32 1.50 -5.36 -2.33
CA LEU A 32 2.12 -4.08 -2.07
C LEU A 32 3.42 -4.23 -1.28
N VAL A 33 4.41 -3.42 -1.66
CA VAL A 33 5.58 -3.09 -0.85
C VAL A 33 5.44 -1.62 -0.50
N ILE A 34 5.35 -1.30 0.77
CA ILE A 34 5.11 0.08 1.25
C ILE A 34 6.27 0.56 2.10
N THR A 35 6.63 1.84 1.99
CA THR A 35 7.69 2.44 2.82
C THR A 35 7.23 3.73 3.48
N GLY A 36 7.83 4.03 4.63
CA GLY A 36 7.56 5.19 5.46
C GLY A 36 8.55 5.26 6.62
N ARG A 37 8.62 6.41 7.30
CA ARG A 37 9.53 6.62 8.45
C ARG A 37 8.88 6.27 9.80
N ASP A 38 7.58 6.10 9.81
CA ASP A 38 6.77 5.86 11.00
C ASP A 38 6.27 4.42 10.97
N LEU A 39 6.87 3.59 11.82
CA LEU A 39 6.60 2.15 11.86
C LEU A 39 5.16 1.86 12.31
N ASP A 40 4.66 2.58 13.31
CA ASP A 40 3.29 2.39 13.82
C ASP A 40 2.26 2.66 12.73
N LYS A 41 2.48 3.66 11.89
CA LYS A 41 1.61 3.93 10.73
C LYS A 41 1.74 2.88 9.64
N LEU A 42 2.94 2.33 9.42
CA LEU A 42 3.12 1.22 8.47
C LEU A 42 2.37 -0.03 8.93
N GLU A 43 2.48 -0.39 10.22
CA GLU A 43 1.79 -1.56 10.78
C GLU A 43 0.27 -1.42 10.69
N LYS A 44 -0.28 -0.23 10.98
CA LYS A 44 -1.72 0.04 10.81
C LYS A 44 -2.19 -0.10 9.36
N LEU A 45 -1.32 0.20 8.39
CA LEU A 45 -1.64 0.10 6.97
C LEU A 45 -1.48 -1.33 6.42
N LYS A 46 -0.83 -2.24 7.15
CA LYS A 46 -0.78 -3.65 6.75
C LYS A 46 -2.17 -4.23 6.80
N VAL A 47 -2.75 -4.43 5.62
CA VAL A 47 -3.98 -5.21 5.47
C VAL A 47 -3.56 -6.67 5.46
N SER A 48 -3.73 -7.40 6.57
CA SER A 48 -3.51 -8.84 6.60
C SER A 48 -4.56 -9.54 5.72
N LYS A 49 -4.13 -10.00 4.54
CA LYS A 49 -4.82 -11.03 3.77
C LYS A 49 -3.87 -11.68 2.76
#